data_AF-A0A953SQS6-F1
#
_entry.id   AF-A0A953SQS6-F1
#
_cell.length_a   1.000
_cell.length_b   1.000
_cell.length_c   1.000
_cell.angle_alpha   90.00
_cell.angle_beta   90.00
_cell.angle_gamma   90.00
#
_symmetry.space_group_name_H-M   'P 1'
#
loop_
_entity.id
_entity.type
_entity.pdbx_description
1 polymer ?
#
loop_
_entity_poly.entity_id
_entity_poly.type
_entity_poly.pdbx_seq_one_letter_code
_entity_poly.pdbx_strand_id
1 'polypeptide(L)'
;MQKKVGIFDYPFTLNPFIGCQMQCSYCFVPGPVIKIERSDFFTKVQVKENLLVLLQKELAKYANLPQHLKRVQFGVTTELFQPKVINYMTNNLGYDLLEEIFKLFKKEWDNDNKWMLHILTKNHNIVQYLPILINMKEMIQVEFSIIHHDENISRQYEKFTSSIKKRLEAIDKLSSNGIFVRVMAMPFFGDATDLDKLKDLVFNHGAAGFKNKSLNYYEWGQLNNIDPINPLSRTTTKTNLHIPSYIIKSGEEISPSKIQQVLLPKTRKRGDKFVNWANKPKDGLDLIDIPTIDMGYAAINNIDWNYIS
;
A
#
# COMPACT_ATOMS: atom_id res chain seq x y z
N MET A 1 1.18 -1.00 -20.05
CA MET A 1 2.43 -1.21 -19.26
C MET A 1 2.31 -0.48 -17.94
N GLN A 2 2.17 -1.19 -16.82
CA GLN A 2 2.36 -0.58 -15.51
C GLN A 2 3.87 -0.50 -15.27
N LYS A 3 4.43 0.73 -15.29
CA LYS A 3 5.84 0.92 -14.97
C LYS A 3 6.06 0.64 -13.49
N LYS A 4 7.12 -0.10 -13.14
CA LYS A 4 7.58 -0.21 -11.75
C LYS A 4 7.92 1.19 -11.24
N VAL A 5 7.11 1.71 -10.33
CA VAL A 5 7.49 2.92 -9.59
C VAL A 5 8.58 2.47 -8.61
N GLY A 6 9.84 2.61 -9.00
CA GLY A 6 11.03 2.22 -8.22
C GLY A 6 11.23 3.00 -6.90
N ILE A 7 10.17 3.62 -6.40
CA ILE A 7 10.10 4.32 -5.11
C ILE A 7 9.58 3.37 -4.02
N PHE A 8 8.90 2.28 -4.39
CA PHE A 8 8.29 1.36 -3.44
C PHE A 8 9.11 0.07 -3.33
N ASP A 9 9.37 -0.36 -2.08
CA ASP A 9 10.16 -1.56 -1.76
C ASP A 9 9.50 -2.89 -2.23
N TYR A 10 8.33 -2.81 -2.88
CA TYR A 10 7.62 -3.98 -3.39
C TYR A 10 8.11 -4.38 -4.79
N PRO A 11 8.14 -5.69 -5.10
CA PRO A 11 8.56 -6.18 -6.40
C PRO A 11 7.68 -5.64 -7.55
N PHE A 12 6.36 -5.60 -7.32
CA PHE A 12 5.33 -5.19 -8.29
C PHE A 12 4.34 -4.19 -7.70
N THR A 13 3.74 -3.39 -8.57
CA THR A 13 2.69 -2.42 -8.23
C THR A 13 1.54 -2.51 -9.22
N LEU A 14 0.30 -2.53 -8.74
CA LEU A 14 -0.91 -2.56 -9.55
C LEU A 14 -1.72 -1.28 -9.33
N ASN A 15 -2.11 -0.61 -10.41
CA ASN A 15 -2.88 0.62 -10.35
C ASN A 15 -3.95 0.60 -11.44
N PRO A 16 -5.24 0.42 -11.09
CA PRO A 16 -6.32 0.25 -12.05
C PRO A 16 -6.75 1.56 -12.68
N PHE A 17 -6.40 2.67 -12.05
CA PHE A 17 -6.78 4.01 -12.49
C PHE A 17 -5.56 4.92 -12.70
N ILE A 18 -5.77 6.00 -13.43
CA ILE A 18 -4.92 7.19 -13.46
C ILE A 18 -5.79 8.36 -13.00
N GLY A 19 -5.41 9.04 -11.93
CA GLY A 19 -6.25 10.05 -11.27
C GLY A 19 -6.63 9.62 -9.85
N CYS A 20 -7.02 10.58 -9.00
CA CYS A 20 -7.49 10.31 -7.64
C CYS A 20 -8.35 11.46 -7.09
N GLN A 21 -9.60 11.19 -6.72
CA GLN A 21 -10.55 12.21 -6.26
C GLN A 21 -10.34 12.65 -4.80
N MET A 22 -9.36 12.10 -4.08
CA MET A 22 -9.14 12.38 -2.66
C MET A 22 -8.52 13.77 -2.41
N GLN A 23 -7.83 14.31 -3.42
CA GLN A 23 -7.19 15.64 -3.42
C GLN A 23 -6.31 15.95 -2.19
N CYS A 24 -5.62 14.95 -1.64
CA CYS A 24 -4.73 15.17 -0.51
C CYS A 24 -3.67 16.23 -0.85
N SER A 25 -3.59 17.30 -0.07
CA SER A 25 -2.80 18.49 -0.40
C SER A 25 -1.29 18.20 -0.48
N TYR A 26 -0.80 17.22 0.28
CA TYR A 26 0.58 16.74 0.26
C TYR A 26 0.86 15.67 -0.82
N CYS A 27 -0.12 15.28 -1.64
CA CYS A 27 0.02 14.16 -2.58
C CYS A 27 1.20 14.36 -3.56
N PHE A 28 2.13 13.40 -3.57
CA PHE A 28 3.34 13.43 -4.38
C PHE A 28 3.19 12.78 -5.76
N VAL A 29 2.04 12.18 -6.05
CA VAL A 29 1.85 11.39 -7.27
C VAL A 29 1.81 12.25 -8.55
N PRO A 30 1.01 13.33 -8.66
CA PRO A 30 0.71 13.99 -9.94
C PRO A 30 1.95 14.42 -10.73
N GLY A 31 2.74 15.36 -10.20
CA GLY A 31 3.93 15.86 -10.89
C GLY A 31 5.09 14.87 -10.89
N PRO A 32 5.63 14.49 -9.72
CA PRO A 32 6.85 13.67 -9.63
C PRO A 32 6.75 12.26 -10.21
N VAL A 33 5.58 11.59 -10.12
CA VAL A 33 5.47 10.16 -10.44
C VAL A 33 4.86 9.92 -11.83
N ILE A 34 3.70 10.52 -12.09
CA ILE A 34 2.93 10.28 -13.32
C ILE A 34 3.02 11.42 -14.33
N LYS A 35 3.59 12.57 -13.95
CA LYS A 35 3.78 13.76 -14.80
C LYS A 35 2.47 14.27 -15.40
N ILE A 36 1.45 14.40 -14.56
CA ILE A 36 0.13 14.97 -14.89
C ILE A 36 -0.09 16.20 -14.01
N GLU A 37 -0.69 17.24 -14.58
CA GLU A 37 -1.10 18.43 -13.83
C GLU A 37 -2.01 18.07 -12.65
N ARG A 38 -1.77 18.74 -11.52
CA ARG A 38 -2.42 18.39 -10.24
C ARG A 38 -3.94 18.53 -10.31
N SER A 39 -4.41 19.60 -10.94
CA SER A 39 -5.84 19.87 -11.17
C SER A 39 -6.50 18.77 -12.01
N ASP A 40 -5.86 18.37 -13.10
CA ASP A 40 -6.34 17.30 -13.97
C ASP A 40 -6.34 15.95 -13.26
N PHE A 41 -5.28 15.61 -12.52
CA PHE A 41 -5.22 14.34 -11.78
C PHE A 41 -6.34 14.19 -10.74
N PHE A 42 -6.76 15.29 -10.13
CA PHE A 42 -7.78 15.29 -9.08
C PHE A 42 -9.21 15.39 -9.60
N THR A 43 -9.40 15.81 -10.84
CA THR A 43 -10.72 16.01 -11.46
C THR A 43 -11.04 14.96 -12.52
N LYS A 44 -10.03 14.38 -13.18
CA LYS A 44 -10.16 13.40 -14.25
C LYS A 44 -9.56 12.07 -13.81
N VAL A 45 -10.41 11.07 -13.63
CA VAL A 45 -9.97 9.68 -13.36
C VAL A 45 -10.22 8.83 -14.59
N GLN A 46 -9.17 8.19 -15.08
CA GLN A 46 -9.21 7.26 -16.20
C GLN A 46 -9.22 5.82 -15.67
N VAL A 47 -10.14 5.01 -16.17
CA VAL A 47 -10.23 3.58 -15.87
C VAL A 47 -9.47 2.77 -16.93
N LYS A 48 -8.64 1.81 -16.52
CA LYS A 48 -7.89 0.95 -17.45
C LYS A 48 -8.71 -0.28 -17.83
N GLU A 49 -9.62 -0.14 -18.78
CA GLU A 49 -10.57 -1.20 -19.16
C GLU A 49 -9.89 -2.48 -19.68
N ASN A 50 -8.77 -2.36 -20.39
CA ASN A 50 -8.01 -3.52 -20.88
C ASN A 50 -7.09 -4.16 -19.82
N LEU A 51 -7.17 -3.73 -18.56
CA LEU A 51 -6.25 -4.15 -17.52
C LEU A 51 -6.34 -5.64 -17.22
N LEU A 52 -7.53 -6.24 -17.16
CA LEU A 52 -7.69 -7.65 -16.81
C LEU A 52 -6.94 -8.58 -17.77
N VAL A 53 -7.08 -8.33 -19.08
CA VAL A 53 -6.40 -9.12 -20.13
C VAL A 53 -4.88 -9.00 -20.01
N LEU A 54 -4.38 -7.79 -19.74
CA LEU A 54 -2.94 -7.55 -19.57
C LEU A 54 -2.42 -8.14 -18.26
N LEU A 55 -3.18 -8.01 -17.18
CA LEU A 55 -2.84 -8.53 -15.86
C LEU A 55 -2.76 -10.06 -15.88
N GLN A 56 -3.72 -10.75 -16.50
CA GLN A 56 -3.69 -12.20 -16.63
C GLN A 56 -2.42 -12.68 -17.36
N LYS A 57 -2.05 -12.02 -18.47
CA LYS A 57 -0.81 -12.31 -19.20
C LYS A 57 0.43 -12.08 -18.35
N GLU A 58 0.43 -11.03 -17.53
CA GLU A 58 1.56 -10.67 -16.68
C GLU A 58 1.73 -11.62 -15.48
N LEU A 59 0.63 -12.04 -14.85
CA LEU A 59 0.64 -13.04 -13.77
C LEU A 59 1.13 -14.41 -14.26
N ALA A 60 0.71 -14.83 -15.47
CA ALA A 60 1.18 -16.07 -16.09
C ALA A 60 2.66 -15.99 -16.46
N LYS A 61 3.10 -14.86 -17.03
CA LYS A 61 4.50 -14.64 -17.41
C LYS A 61 5.47 -14.78 -16.23
N TYR A 62 5.06 -14.34 -15.05
CA TYR A 62 5.88 -14.36 -13.84
C TYR A 62 5.49 -15.48 -12.86
N ALA A 63 4.77 -16.50 -13.31
CA ALA A 63 4.30 -17.61 -12.47
C ALA A 63 5.45 -18.39 -11.81
N ASN A 64 6.62 -18.46 -12.44
CA ASN A 64 7.79 -19.18 -11.93
C ASN A 64 8.70 -18.35 -11.01
N LEU A 65 8.29 -17.13 -10.63
CA LEU A 65 9.06 -16.36 -9.65
C LEU A 65 9.02 -17.03 -8.27
N PRO A 66 10.11 -16.94 -7.48
CA PRO A 66 10.10 -17.31 -6.08
C PRO A 66 8.94 -16.65 -5.32
N GLN A 67 8.34 -17.40 -4.41
CA GLN A 67 7.12 -17.00 -3.72
C GLN A 67 7.25 -15.65 -2.98
N HIS A 68 8.39 -15.40 -2.33
CA HIS A 68 8.66 -14.13 -1.64
C HIS A 68 8.76 -12.91 -2.57
N LEU A 69 8.85 -13.09 -3.89
CA LEU A 69 8.82 -12.02 -4.89
C LEU A 69 7.43 -11.81 -5.50
N LYS A 70 6.48 -12.72 -5.29
CA LYS A 70 5.11 -12.66 -5.83
C LYS A 70 4.19 -11.79 -4.98
N ARG A 71 4.63 -10.55 -4.72
CA ARG A 71 3.91 -9.55 -3.91
C ARG A 71 3.62 -8.30 -4.72
N VAL A 72 2.35 -7.90 -4.75
CA VAL A 72 1.86 -6.75 -5.51
C VAL A 72 1.33 -5.68 -4.56
N GLN A 73 1.84 -4.47 -4.69
CA GLN A 73 1.30 -3.31 -3.99
C GLN A 73 0.19 -2.67 -4.82
N PHE A 74 -1.05 -2.69 -4.33
CA PHE A 74 -2.25 -2.29 -5.06
C PHE A 74 -2.74 -0.92 -4.60
N GLY A 75 -2.88 0.03 -5.54
CA GLY A 75 -3.34 1.40 -5.23
C GLY A 75 -2.24 2.38 -4.80
N VAL A 76 -1.01 2.19 -5.28
CA VAL A 76 0.14 3.06 -4.89
C VAL A 76 0.12 4.46 -5.53
N THR A 77 -0.50 4.61 -6.70
CA THR A 77 -0.58 5.90 -7.43
C THR A 77 -2.02 6.36 -7.65
N THR A 78 -2.99 5.74 -6.99
CA THR A 78 -4.41 6.09 -7.08
C THR A 78 -5.15 5.51 -5.89
N GLU A 79 -6.25 6.14 -5.47
CA GLU A 79 -7.17 5.53 -4.51
C GLU A 79 -8.03 4.50 -5.25
N LEU A 80 -8.18 3.31 -4.69
CA LEU A 80 -8.94 2.24 -5.34
C LEU A 80 -10.44 2.50 -5.15
N PHE A 81 -10.89 2.77 -3.93
CA PHE A 81 -12.31 2.69 -3.61
C PHE A 81 -13.03 4.04 -3.75
N GLN A 82 -12.78 4.73 -4.86
CA GLN A 82 -13.35 6.04 -5.18
C GLN A 82 -14.84 5.91 -5.54
N PRO A 83 -15.78 6.53 -4.78
CA PRO A 83 -17.21 6.33 -4.98
C PRO A 83 -17.69 6.62 -6.41
N LYS A 84 -17.22 7.73 -7.01
CA LYS A 84 -17.63 8.11 -8.37
C LYS A 84 -17.06 7.16 -9.43
N VAL A 85 -15.89 6.59 -9.19
CA VAL A 85 -15.26 5.63 -10.12
C VAL A 85 -15.98 4.30 -10.04
N ILE A 86 -16.30 3.82 -8.84
CA ILE A 86 -17.11 2.60 -8.63
C ILE A 86 -18.44 2.74 -9.37
N ASN A 87 -19.18 3.83 -9.13
CA ASN A 87 -20.45 4.09 -9.83
C ASN A 87 -20.29 4.17 -11.35
N TYR A 88 -19.22 4.80 -11.85
CA TYR A 88 -18.94 4.85 -13.28
C TYR A 88 -18.73 3.46 -13.87
N MET A 89 -17.94 2.60 -13.22
CA MET A 89 -17.67 1.24 -13.68
C MET A 89 -18.98 0.43 -13.73
N THR A 90 -19.78 0.46 -12.66
CA THR A 90 -21.07 -0.24 -12.60
C THR A 90 -22.05 0.25 -13.68
N ASN A 91 -22.21 1.57 -13.85
CA ASN A 91 -23.25 2.12 -14.72
C ASN A 91 -22.87 2.17 -16.20
N ASN A 92 -21.57 2.36 -16.51
CA ASN A 92 -21.13 2.61 -17.88
C ASN A 92 -20.33 1.46 -18.48
N LEU A 93 -19.59 0.70 -17.65
CA LEU A 93 -18.86 -0.49 -18.12
C LEU A 93 -19.69 -1.78 -17.92
N GLY A 94 -20.68 -1.75 -17.04
CA GLY A 94 -21.52 -2.91 -16.71
C GLY A 94 -20.85 -3.92 -15.78
N TYR A 95 -19.68 -3.61 -15.23
CA TYR A 95 -18.96 -4.45 -14.28
C TYR A 95 -18.05 -3.61 -13.37
N ASP A 96 -17.67 -4.17 -12.22
CA ASP A 96 -16.69 -3.57 -11.32
C ASP A 96 -15.28 -4.13 -11.58
N LEU A 97 -14.40 -3.31 -12.15
CA LEU A 97 -13.03 -3.71 -12.46
C LEU A 97 -12.24 -4.17 -11.21
N LEU A 98 -12.50 -3.61 -10.03
CA LEU A 98 -11.80 -4.01 -8.79
C LEU A 98 -12.22 -5.40 -8.36
N GLU A 99 -13.53 -5.70 -8.42
CA GLU A 99 -14.04 -7.04 -8.10
C GLU A 99 -13.47 -8.08 -9.07
N GLU A 100 -13.42 -7.77 -10.36
CA GLU A 100 -12.84 -8.67 -11.37
C GLU A 100 -11.32 -8.88 -11.18
N ILE A 101 -10.60 -7.85 -10.73
CA ILE A 101 -9.19 -8.00 -10.34
C ILE A 101 -9.07 -8.96 -9.16
N PHE A 102 -9.88 -8.81 -8.12
CA PHE A 102 -9.87 -9.71 -6.97
C PHE A 102 -10.19 -11.16 -7.36
N LYS A 103 -11.20 -11.37 -8.21
CA LYS A 103 -11.54 -12.69 -8.78
C LYS A 103 -10.38 -13.30 -9.55
N LEU A 104 -9.68 -12.51 -10.37
CA LEU A 104 -8.52 -12.97 -11.12
C LEU A 104 -7.40 -13.41 -10.18
N PHE A 105 -7.05 -12.60 -9.17
CA PHE A 105 -6.03 -12.98 -8.19
C PHE A 105 -6.44 -14.24 -7.42
N LYS A 106 -7.69 -14.35 -6.97
CA LYS A 106 -8.18 -15.56 -6.28
C LYS A 106 -8.09 -16.79 -7.18
N LYS A 107 -8.46 -16.68 -8.45
CA LYS A 107 -8.31 -17.76 -9.43
C LYS A 107 -6.86 -18.19 -9.60
N GLU A 108 -5.93 -17.24 -9.72
CA GLU A 108 -4.50 -17.55 -9.81
C GLU A 108 -3.99 -18.23 -8.54
N TRP A 109 -4.43 -17.77 -7.36
CA TRP A 109 -4.13 -18.41 -6.08
C TRP A 109 -4.62 -19.85 -6.03
N ASP A 110 -5.84 -20.13 -6.49
CA ASP A 110 -6.41 -21.48 -6.51
C ASP A 110 -5.67 -22.40 -7.49
N ASN A 111 -5.10 -21.84 -8.57
CA ASN A 111 -4.25 -22.55 -9.53
C ASN A 111 -2.76 -22.63 -9.12
N ASP A 112 -2.48 -22.48 -7.83
CA ASP A 112 -1.13 -22.51 -7.26
C ASP A 112 -0.18 -21.38 -7.72
N ASN A 113 -0.69 -20.38 -8.43
CA ASN A 113 0.02 -19.15 -8.74
C ASN A 113 -0.20 -18.13 -7.60
N LYS A 114 0.39 -18.42 -6.43
CA LYS A 114 0.14 -17.74 -5.14
C LYS A 114 0.60 -16.27 -5.07
N TRP A 115 -0.05 -15.36 -5.78
CA TRP A 115 0.25 -13.92 -5.68
C TRP A 115 -0.38 -13.26 -4.46
N MET A 116 0.39 -12.50 -3.69
CA MET A 116 -0.12 -11.73 -2.56
C MET A 116 -0.44 -10.28 -2.96
N LEU A 117 -1.54 -9.75 -2.44
CA LEU A 117 -1.96 -8.35 -2.60
C LEU A 117 -1.77 -7.57 -1.30
N HIS A 118 -1.03 -6.47 -1.40
CA HIS A 118 -0.97 -5.45 -0.37
C HIS A 118 -1.78 -4.23 -0.82
N ILE A 119 -2.99 -4.08 -0.28
CA ILE A 119 -3.98 -3.08 -0.69
C ILE A 119 -3.78 -1.81 0.14
N LEU A 120 -3.58 -0.67 -0.51
CA LEU A 120 -3.47 0.62 0.17
C LEU A 120 -4.73 1.45 -0.05
N THR A 121 -5.26 2.04 1.01
CA THR A 121 -6.43 2.91 0.89
C THR A 121 -6.51 3.96 2.01
N LYS A 122 -7.27 5.02 1.75
CA LYS A 122 -7.76 6.01 2.72
C LYS A 122 -9.29 5.98 2.82
N ASN A 123 -9.94 4.98 2.23
CA ASN A 123 -11.37 4.97 2.00
C ASN A 123 -12.03 3.72 2.59
N HIS A 124 -13.08 3.95 3.39
CA HIS A 124 -13.86 2.89 4.02
C HIS A 124 -14.65 2.02 3.02
N ASN A 125 -14.80 2.48 1.77
CA ASN A 125 -15.52 1.75 0.73
C ASN A 125 -14.95 0.37 0.39
N ILE A 126 -13.71 0.06 0.79
CA ILE A 126 -13.19 -1.32 0.71
C ILE A 126 -14.13 -2.34 1.38
N VAL A 127 -14.88 -1.93 2.40
CA VAL A 127 -15.85 -2.77 3.12
C VAL A 127 -16.94 -3.33 2.19
N GLN A 128 -17.25 -2.66 1.07
CA GLN A 128 -18.21 -3.17 0.08
C GLN A 128 -17.72 -4.47 -0.59
N TYR A 129 -16.40 -4.67 -0.65
CA TYR A 129 -15.76 -5.85 -1.22
C TYR A 129 -15.54 -6.96 -0.18
N LEU A 130 -15.97 -6.77 1.07
CA LEU A 130 -15.80 -7.77 2.13
C LEU A 130 -16.22 -9.20 1.72
N PRO A 131 -17.35 -9.43 0.99
CA PRO A 131 -17.74 -10.78 0.58
C PRO A 131 -16.67 -11.54 -0.22
N ILE A 132 -15.94 -10.87 -1.11
CA ILE A 132 -14.84 -11.49 -1.85
C ILE A 132 -13.54 -11.52 -1.03
N LEU A 133 -13.25 -10.45 -0.27
CA LEU A 133 -12.02 -10.33 0.50
C LEU A 133 -11.89 -11.37 1.62
N ILE A 134 -13.00 -11.81 2.23
CA ILE A 134 -12.99 -12.90 3.24
C ILE A 134 -12.41 -14.19 2.65
N ASN A 135 -12.75 -14.50 1.40
CA ASN A 135 -12.24 -15.67 0.69
C ASN A 135 -10.79 -15.52 0.22
N MET A 136 -10.19 -14.35 0.44
CA MET A 136 -8.82 -14.01 0.05
C MET A 136 -7.95 -13.65 1.26
N LYS A 137 -8.42 -13.85 2.50
CA LYS A 137 -7.73 -13.42 3.73
C LYS A 137 -6.28 -13.92 3.84
N GLU A 138 -5.97 -15.06 3.23
CA GLU A 138 -4.61 -15.62 3.19
C GLU A 138 -3.69 -14.86 2.23
N MET A 139 -4.24 -14.32 1.15
CA MET A 139 -3.44 -13.70 0.09
C MET A 139 -3.45 -12.17 0.15
N ILE A 140 -4.20 -11.56 1.08
CA ILE A 140 -4.33 -10.11 1.17
C ILE A 140 -3.86 -9.56 2.51
N GLN A 141 -3.34 -8.34 2.44
CA GLN A 141 -3.21 -7.43 3.56
C GLN A 141 -3.78 -6.08 3.15
N VAL A 142 -4.51 -5.44 4.06
CA VAL A 142 -5.03 -4.09 3.88
C VAL A 142 -4.22 -3.11 4.72
N GLU A 143 -3.81 -1.99 4.12
CA GLU A 143 -3.13 -0.89 4.80
C GLU A 143 -3.95 0.39 4.65
N PHE A 144 -4.49 0.87 5.77
CA PHE A 144 -5.10 2.19 5.82
C PHE A 144 -4.04 3.25 6.05
N SER A 145 -4.09 4.36 5.30
CA SER A 145 -3.33 5.54 5.71
C SER A 145 -4.16 6.40 6.65
N ILE A 146 -3.59 6.82 7.77
CA ILE A 146 -4.18 7.78 8.72
C ILE A 146 -3.07 8.74 9.15
N ILE A 147 -3.25 10.04 8.91
CA ILE A 147 -2.17 11.03 9.05
C ILE A 147 -2.12 11.71 10.43
N HIS A 148 -3.18 11.60 11.23
CA HIS A 148 -3.31 12.12 12.58
C HIS A 148 -4.42 11.36 13.32
N HIS A 149 -4.46 11.42 14.64
CA HIS A 149 -5.59 10.93 15.44
C HIS A 149 -6.74 11.95 15.57
N ASP A 150 -6.56 13.18 15.07
CA ASP A 150 -7.52 14.29 15.16
C ASP A 150 -8.11 14.55 13.77
N GLU A 151 -9.44 14.42 13.67
CA GLU A 151 -10.18 14.60 12.43
C GLU A 151 -10.03 16.02 11.88
N ASN A 152 -9.98 17.04 12.75
CA ASN A 152 -9.89 18.43 12.33
C ASN A 152 -8.57 18.71 11.61
N ILE A 153 -7.48 18.14 12.11
CA ILE A 153 -6.15 18.23 11.47
C ILE A 153 -6.17 17.44 10.15
N SER A 154 -6.70 16.22 10.17
CA SER A 154 -6.79 15.39 8.95
C SER A 154 -7.59 16.09 7.84
N ARG A 155 -8.67 16.80 8.18
CA ARG A 155 -9.55 17.48 7.20
C ARG A 155 -8.91 18.66 6.51
N GLN A 156 -7.92 19.31 7.13
CA GLN A 156 -7.16 20.38 6.49
C GLN A 156 -6.38 19.87 5.27
N TYR A 157 -5.93 18.61 5.30
CA TYR A 157 -5.06 18.05 4.27
C TYR A 157 -5.71 16.96 3.41
N GLU A 158 -6.73 16.27 3.91
CA GLU A 158 -7.37 15.12 3.29
C GLU A 158 -8.88 15.34 3.09
N LYS A 159 -9.28 16.54 2.66
CA LYS A 159 -10.68 17.01 2.62
C LYS A 159 -11.69 16.00 2.06
N PHE A 160 -11.35 15.30 0.97
CA PHE A 160 -12.28 14.41 0.25
C PHE A 160 -12.07 12.91 0.53
N THR A 161 -11.29 12.58 1.55
CA THR A 161 -11.12 11.20 2.02
C THR A 161 -12.19 10.81 3.03
N SER A 162 -12.25 9.52 3.39
CA SER A 162 -13.07 9.07 4.52
C SER A 162 -12.58 9.69 5.82
N SER A 163 -13.49 9.96 6.76
CA SER A 163 -13.10 10.37 8.12
C SER A 163 -12.25 9.31 8.79
N ILE A 164 -11.44 9.71 9.76
CA ILE A 164 -10.72 8.82 10.67
C ILE A 164 -11.72 7.83 11.26
N LYS A 165 -12.86 8.30 11.79
CA LYS A 165 -13.92 7.43 12.31
C LYS A 165 -14.35 6.35 11.31
N LYS A 166 -14.62 6.71 10.05
CA LYS A 166 -15.01 5.76 9.01
C LYS A 166 -13.89 4.79 8.63
N ARG A 167 -12.63 5.23 8.65
CA ARG A 167 -11.47 4.34 8.44
C ARG A 167 -11.32 3.36 9.60
N LEU A 168 -11.48 3.81 10.85
CA LEU A 168 -11.44 2.96 12.05
C LEU A 168 -12.57 1.92 12.04
N GLU A 169 -13.80 2.32 11.71
CA GLU A 169 -14.93 1.39 11.52
C GLU A 169 -14.63 0.33 10.44
N ALA A 170 -13.93 0.72 9.37
CA ALA A 170 -13.51 -0.22 8.33
C ALA A 170 -12.40 -1.17 8.80
N ILE A 171 -11.42 -0.67 9.58
CA ILE A 171 -10.36 -1.49 10.19
C ILE A 171 -11.00 -2.56 11.11
N ASP A 172 -11.89 -2.15 12.01
CA ASP A 172 -12.60 -3.04 12.93
C ASP A 172 -13.39 -4.11 12.18
N LYS A 173 -14.16 -3.70 11.17
CA LYS A 173 -14.96 -4.63 10.38
C LYS A 173 -14.12 -5.62 9.58
N LEU A 174 -13.04 -5.19 8.95
CA LEU A 174 -12.15 -6.06 8.18
C LEU A 174 -11.39 -7.02 9.10
N SER A 175 -10.81 -6.52 10.19
CA SER A 175 -10.04 -7.31 11.16
C SER A 175 -10.91 -8.35 11.89
N SER A 176 -12.13 -7.99 12.29
CA SER A 176 -13.11 -8.92 12.88
C SER A 176 -13.51 -10.06 11.93
N ASN A 177 -13.29 -9.90 10.63
CA ASN A 177 -13.49 -10.94 9.61
C ASN A 177 -12.19 -11.69 9.25
N GLY A 178 -11.14 -11.55 10.06
CA GLY A 178 -9.88 -12.26 9.92
C GLY A 178 -8.97 -11.74 8.81
N ILE A 179 -9.26 -10.56 8.24
CA ILE A 179 -8.38 -9.92 7.26
C ILE A 179 -7.25 -9.21 8.02
N PHE A 180 -6.01 -9.44 7.61
CA PHE A 180 -4.88 -8.70 8.18
C PHE A 180 -4.95 -7.23 7.77
N VAL A 181 -5.17 -6.35 8.75
CA VAL A 181 -5.21 -4.90 8.55
C VAL A 181 -4.05 -4.25 9.29
N ARG A 182 -3.37 -3.32 8.65
CA ARG A 182 -2.40 -2.44 9.30
C ARG A 182 -2.67 -0.98 8.98
N VAL A 183 -2.05 -0.09 9.75
CA VAL A 183 -2.13 1.35 9.51
C VAL A 183 -0.76 1.92 9.20
N MET A 184 -0.71 2.82 8.22
CA MET A 184 0.44 3.63 7.89
C MET A 184 0.18 5.11 8.17
N ALA A 185 0.96 5.67 9.08
CA ALA A 185 1.03 7.10 9.33
C ALA A 185 2.03 7.73 8.35
N MET A 186 1.56 8.12 7.16
CA MET A 186 2.40 8.75 6.13
C MET A 186 1.61 9.71 5.21
N PRO A 187 2.01 10.99 5.14
CA PRO A 187 2.90 11.66 6.09
C PRO A 187 2.20 11.76 7.45
N PHE A 188 2.94 11.67 8.55
CA PHE A 188 2.33 11.84 9.87
C PHE A 188 2.47 13.29 10.33
N PHE A 189 1.35 13.93 10.66
CA PHE A 189 1.29 15.28 11.23
C PHE A 189 1.28 15.19 12.76
N GLY A 190 2.01 16.06 13.45
CA GLY A 190 2.04 16.10 14.92
C GLY A 190 3.37 15.66 15.51
N ASP A 191 3.37 15.42 16.82
CA ASP A 191 4.55 14.99 17.57
C ASP A 191 4.51 13.50 17.97
N ALA A 192 5.48 13.07 18.79
CA ALA A 192 5.53 11.69 19.26
C ALA A 192 4.31 11.31 20.13
N THR A 193 3.78 12.25 20.91
CA THR A 193 2.58 12.06 21.74
C THR A 193 1.36 11.83 20.86
N ASP A 194 1.22 12.62 19.80
CA ASP A 194 0.12 12.47 18.83
C ASP A 194 0.22 11.15 18.06
N LEU A 195 1.44 10.69 17.80
CA LEU A 195 1.71 9.43 17.13
C LEU A 195 1.35 8.24 18.02
N ASP A 196 1.69 8.30 19.30
CA ASP A 196 1.31 7.29 20.28
C ASP A 196 -0.21 7.19 20.43
N LYS A 197 -0.91 8.32 20.53
CA LYS A 197 -2.39 8.33 20.52
C LYS A 197 -2.96 7.67 19.27
N LEU A 198 -2.40 7.95 18.08
CA LEU A 198 -2.86 7.33 16.85
C LEU A 198 -2.60 5.81 16.85
N LYS A 199 -1.42 5.39 17.30
CA LYS A 199 -1.02 3.98 17.39
C LYS A 199 -1.98 3.21 18.30
N ASP A 200 -2.23 3.71 19.50
CA ASP A 200 -3.13 3.09 20.47
C ASP A 200 -4.56 3.06 19.93
N LEU A 201 -5.01 4.16 19.32
CA LEU A 201 -6.34 4.26 18.71
C LEU A 201 -6.57 3.19 17.65
N VAL A 202 -5.63 2.96 16.74
CA VAL A 202 -5.83 1.98 15.66
C VAL A 202 -5.70 0.54 16.14
N PHE A 203 -4.85 0.27 17.14
CA PHE A 203 -4.79 -1.06 17.77
C PHE A 203 -6.08 -1.40 18.51
N ASN A 204 -6.69 -0.43 19.18
CA ASN A 204 -8.00 -0.61 19.81
C ASN A 204 -9.14 -0.88 18.81
N HIS A 205 -8.93 -0.66 17.51
CA HIS A 205 -9.87 -0.99 16.43
C HIS A 205 -9.45 -2.22 15.61
N GLY A 206 -8.53 -3.05 16.13
CA GLY A 206 -8.19 -4.33 15.51
C GLY A 206 -7.13 -4.26 14.41
N ALA A 207 -6.41 -3.13 14.25
CA ALA A 207 -5.20 -3.15 13.43
C ALA A 207 -4.19 -4.17 14.00
N ALA A 208 -3.58 -4.97 13.16
CA ALA A 208 -2.54 -5.93 13.53
C ALA A 208 -1.11 -5.35 13.36
N GLY A 209 -0.99 -4.15 12.78
CA GLY A 209 0.30 -3.49 12.61
C GLY A 209 0.17 -1.98 12.48
N PHE A 210 1.23 -1.28 12.90
CA PHE A 210 1.35 0.16 12.78
C PHE A 210 2.72 0.53 12.21
N LYS A 211 2.72 1.37 11.20
CA LYS A 211 3.94 1.88 10.58
C LYS A 211 3.84 3.39 10.51
N ASN A 212 4.89 4.09 10.91
CA ASN A 212 5.04 5.50 10.56
C ASN A 212 6.13 5.67 9.50
N LYS A 213 5.95 6.63 8.61
CA LYS A 213 7.05 7.19 7.82
C LYS A 213 7.04 8.69 8.08
N SER A 214 7.87 9.07 9.05
CA SER A 214 8.35 10.43 9.33
C SER A 214 7.38 11.40 10.00
N LEU A 215 7.82 11.93 11.15
CA LEU A 215 7.24 13.08 11.87
C LEU A 215 7.50 14.43 11.16
N ASN A 216 8.51 14.49 10.27
CA ASN A 216 9.09 15.74 9.77
C ASN A 216 9.16 15.84 8.22
N TYR A 217 8.24 15.22 7.48
CA TYR A 217 8.32 15.19 6.01
C TYR A 217 8.10 16.56 5.33
N TYR A 218 7.41 17.48 6.02
CA TYR A 218 7.05 18.81 5.54
C TYR A 218 7.18 19.84 6.67
N GLU A 219 7.36 21.12 6.31
CA GLU A 219 7.15 22.24 7.24
C GLU A 219 5.65 22.46 7.37
N TRP A 220 5.06 21.98 8.46
CA TRP A 220 3.61 21.96 8.68
C TRP A 220 2.94 23.33 8.54
N GLY A 221 3.61 24.42 8.95
CA GLY A 221 3.11 25.79 8.76
C GLY A 221 2.98 26.21 7.29
N GLN A 222 3.74 25.60 6.37
CA GLN A 222 3.61 25.83 4.92
C GLN A 222 2.42 25.07 4.32
N LEU A 223 1.96 24.00 4.97
CA LEU A 223 0.79 23.24 4.54
C LEU A 223 -0.54 23.99 4.79
N ASN A 224 -0.56 25.04 5.60
CA ASN A 224 -1.77 25.85 5.83
C ASN A 224 -2.07 26.83 4.66
N ASN A 225 -1.08 27.09 3.79
CA ASN A 225 -1.17 27.99 2.64
C ASN A 225 -0.82 27.27 1.33
N ILE A 226 -1.30 26.02 1.16
CA ILE A 226 -0.99 25.24 -0.03
C ILE A 226 -1.75 25.80 -1.21
N ASP A 227 -1.00 26.29 -2.17
CA ASP A 227 -1.49 26.56 -3.50
C ASP A 227 -2.05 25.25 -4.12
N PRO A 228 -3.33 25.22 -4.53
CA PRO A 228 -3.93 24.06 -5.21
C PRO A 228 -3.17 23.62 -6.48
N ILE A 229 -2.40 24.53 -7.07
CA ILE A 229 -1.65 24.38 -8.31
C ILE A 229 -0.21 23.95 -8.01
N ASN A 230 0.45 24.59 -7.03
CA ASN A 230 1.87 24.36 -6.75
C ASN A 230 2.10 23.37 -5.59
N PRO A 231 2.69 22.18 -5.83
CA PRO A 231 2.96 21.22 -4.77
C PRO A 231 4.04 21.75 -3.82
N LEU A 232 3.90 21.43 -2.54
CA LEU A 232 4.92 21.76 -1.55
C LEU A 232 6.25 21.06 -1.84
N SER A 233 7.33 21.80 -1.67
CA SER A 233 8.67 21.25 -1.61
C SER A 233 8.86 20.49 -0.30
N ARG A 234 9.44 19.28 -0.38
CA ARG A 234 9.90 18.57 0.82
C ARG A 234 11.00 19.39 1.48
N THR A 235 10.96 19.47 2.80
CA THR A 235 11.98 20.20 3.54
C THR A 235 13.20 19.32 3.74
N THR A 236 14.29 19.66 3.08
CA THR A 236 15.58 18.97 3.17
C THR A 236 16.34 19.32 4.45
N THR A 237 15.85 20.28 5.23
CA THR A 237 16.48 20.85 6.42
C THR A 237 16.13 20.14 7.71
N LYS A 238 15.09 19.28 7.72
CA LYS A 238 14.69 18.53 8.92
C LYS A 238 15.20 17.09 8.87
N THR A 239 15.91 16.68 9.90
CA THR A 239 16.30 15.28 10.08
C THR A 239 15.04 14.46 10.36
N ASN A 240 14.85 13.37 9.62
CA ASN A 240 13.79 12.40 9.94
C ASN A 240 14.05 11.87 11.35
N LEU A 241 13.18 12.21 12.30
CA LEU A 241 13.18 11.57 13.62
C LEU A 241 12.74 10.12 13.43
N HIS A 242 13.73 9.25 13.35
CA HIS A 242 13.52 7.81 13.33
C HIS A 242 13.42 7.33 14.77
N ILE A 243 12.21 7.05 15.24
CA ILE A 243 12.00 6.47 16.56
C ILE A 243 11.87 4.95 16.40
N PRO A 244 12.91 4.16 16.74
CA PRO A 244 12.95 2.73 16.43
C PRO A 244 11.78 1.94 17.03
N SER A 245 11.32 2.31 18.22
CA SER A 245 10.17 1.70 18.90
C SER A 245 8.84 1.87 18.16
N TYR A 246 8.74 2.84 17.23
CA TYR A 246 7.55 3.07 16.42
C TYR A 246 7.66 2.52 15.00
N ILE A 247 8.82 1.98 14.63
CA ILE A 247 8.88 1.01 13.54
C ILE A 247 8.56 -0.33 14.19
N ILE A 248 7.27 -0.55 14.43
CA ILE A 248 6.80 -1.91 14.55
C ILE A 248 7.00 -2.49 13.14
N LYS A 249 8.14 -3.14 12.93
CA LYS A 249 8.36 -4.05 11.82
C LYS A 249 7.47 -5.27 12.06
N SER A 250 6.16 -5.06 12.16
CA SER A 250 5.18 -6.10 12.43
C SER A 250 5.66 -7.17 13.43
N GLY A 251 5.53 -6.84 14.71
CA GLY A 251 5.80 -7.69 15.86
C GLY A 251 7.22 -7.62 16.42
N GLU A 252 7.41 -8.21 17.60
CA GLU A 252 8.66 -8.22 18.36
C GLU A 252 9.51 -9.43 17.93
N GLU A 253 10.85 -9.33 18.02
CA GLU A 253 11.73 -10.48 17.76
C GLU A 253 11.45 -11.57 18.81
N ILE A 254 10.75 -12.64 18.42
CA ILE A 254 10.42 -13.76 19.32
C ILE A 254 11.49 -14.86 19.32
N SER A 255 12.44 -14.83 18.37
CA SER A 255 13.53 -15.80 18.26
C SER A 255 14.78 -15.15 17.64
N PRO A 256 15.99 -15.57 18.04
CA PRO A 256 17.23 -15.10 17.44
C PRO A 256 17.23 -15.29 15.92
N SER A 257 17.72 -14.26 15.24
CA SER A 257 17.90 -14.18 13.79
C SER A 257 18.60 -15.43 13.21
N LYS A 258 17.94 -16.16 12.31
CA LYS A 258 18.61 -17.17 11.46
C LYS A 258 19.09 -16.50 10.18
N ILE A 259 20.25 -16.86 9.66
CA ILE A 259 20.69 -16.38 8.34
C ILE A 259 20.10 -17.33 7.28
N GLN A 260 19.30 -16.78 6.37
CA GLN A 260 18.79 -17.51 5.21
C GLN A 260 19.27 -16.84 3.93
N GLN A 261 19.72 -17.65 2.98
CA GLN A 261 20.07 -17.17 1.65
C GLN A 261 18.81 -17.01 0.81
N VAL A 262 18.51 -15.78 0.38
CA VAL A 262 17.32 -15.46 -0.39
C VAL A 262 17.67 -14.75 -1.69
N LEU A 263 16.96 -15.09 -2.75
CA LEU A 263 17.16 -14.48 -4.06
C LEU A 263 16.45 -13.12 -4.13
N LEU A 264 17.19 -12.02 -4.24
CA LEU A 264 16.62 -10.66 -4.23
C LEU A 264 17.10 -9.81 -5.40
N PRO A 265 16.32 -8.78 -5.81
CA PRO A 265 16.78 -7.79 -6.77
C PRO A 265 18.10 -7.17 -6.33
N LYS A 266 19.08 -7.14 -7.25
CA LYS A 266 20.40 -6.54 -6.98
C LYS A 266 20.26 -5.14 -6.39
N THR A 267 20.95 -4.88 -5.28
CA THR A 267 21.03 -3.56 -4.66
C THR A 267 21.67 -2.59 -5.65
N ARG A 268 21.12 -1.37 -5.76
CA ARG A 268 21.58 -0.39 -6.74
C ARG A 268 22.09 0.86 -6.06
N LYS A 269 23.13 1.44 -6.63
CA LYS A 269 23.54 2.81 -6.35
C LYS A 269 22.75 3.76 -7.26
N ARG A 270 22.58 4.99 -6.79
CA ARG A 270 21.94 6.05 -7.57
C ARG A 270 22.77 6.30 -8.85
N GLY A 271 22.18 6.02 -10.02
CA GLY A 271 22.84 6.17 -11.33
C GLY A 271 23.00 4.87 -12.13
N ASP A 272 22.81 3.70 -11.49
CA ASP A 272 22.94 2.41 -12.17
C ASP A 272 21.87 2.20 -13.26
N LYS A 273 22.26 1.56 -14.37
CA LYS A 273 21.32 1.16 -15.42
C LYS A 273 20.30 0.16 -14.87
N PHE A 274 19.03 0.39 -15.18
CA PHE A 274 17.94 -0.44 -14.69
C PHE A 274 17.95 -1.81 -15.38
N VAL A 275 18.28 -2.88 -14.65
CA VAL A 275 18.02 -4.26 -15.10
C VAL A 275 16.59 -4.66 -14.70
N ASN A 276 15.77 -5.08 -15.65
CA ASN A 276 14.46 -5.66 -15.33
C ASN A 276 14.66 -7.10 -14.85
N TRP A 277 14.92 -7.25 -13.56
CA TRP A 277 15.19 -8.54 -12.90
C TRP A 277 14.05 -9.55 -13.07
N ALA A 278 12.80 -9.10 -13.23
CA ALA A 278 11.68 -10.01 -13.46
C ALA A 278 11.74 -10.66 -14.85
N ASN A 279 12.28 -9.96 -15.86
CA ASN A 279 12.50 -10.50 -17.21
C ASN A 279 13.88 -11.17 -17.38
N LYS A 280 14.85 -10.80 -16.55
CA LYS A 280 16.22 -11.31 -16.58
C LYS A 280 16.65 -11.74 -15.17
N PRO A 281 16.04 -12.79 -14.60
CA PRO A 281 16.30 -13.17 -13.21
C PRO A 281 17.76 -13.55 -12.97
N LYS A 282 18.42 -14.19 -13.94
CA LYS A 282 19.86 -14.51 -13.87
C LYS A 282 20.76 -13.27 -13.75
N ASP A 283 20.38 -12.16 -14.40
CA ASP A 283 21.20 -10.95 -14.45
C ASP A 283 20.82 -9.93 -13.37
N GLY A 284 19.57 -9.98 -12.89
CA GLY A 284 18.97 -8.96 -12.05
C GLY A 284 18.66 -9.37 -10.61
N LEU A 285 18.89 -10.63 -10.24
CA LEU A 285 18.79 -11.12 -8.88
C LEU A 285 20.16 -11.58 -8.36
N ASP A 286 20.41 -11.38 -7.07
CA ASP A 286 21.56 -11.93 -6.33
C ASP A 286 21.05 -12.77 -5.17
N LEU A 287 21.82 -13.80 -4.80
CA LEU A 287 21.64 -14.50 -3.53
C LEU A 287 22.21 -13.60 -2.43
N ILE A 288 21.34 -13.20 -1.51
CA ILE A 288 21.70 -12.33 -0.39
C ILE A 288 21.42 -13.09 0.90
N ASP A 289 22.42 -13.12 1.78
CA ASP A 289 22.26 -13.61 3.14
C ASP A 289 21.47 -12.57 3.95
N ILE A 290 20.28 -12.95 4.38
CA ILE A 290 19.41 -12.09 5.17
C ILE A 290 19.19 -12.72 6.54
N PRO A 291 19.35 -11.97 7.64
CA PRO A 291 18.85 -12.38 8.93
C PRO A 291 17.31 -12.42 8.87
N THR A 292 16.74 -13.62 8.84
CA THR A 292 15.32 -13.85 9.06
C THR A 292 15.06 -13.68 10.56
N ILE A 293 14.43 -12.56 10.89
CA ILE A 293 13.96 -12.27 12.24
C ILE A 293 12.51 -12.76 12.31
N ASP A 294 12.23 -13.70 13.21
CA ASP A 294 10.84 -14.07 13.50
C ASP A 294 10.24 -12.94 14.34
N MET A 295 9.41 -12.13 13.70
CA MET A 295 8.78 -10.98 14.32
C MET A 295 7.45 -11.36 15.01
N GLY A 296 7.23 -12.62 15.38
CA GLY A 296 6.01 -13.01 16.10
C GLY A 296 4.81 -13.27 15.20
N TYR A 297 4.95 -13.13 13.89
CA TYR A 297 3.92 -13.55 12.93
C TYR A 297 3.59 -15.03 13.06
N ALA A 298 4.58 -15.89 13.39
CA ALA A 298 4.37 -17.31 13.58
C ALA A 298 3.32 -17.64 14.65
N ALA A 299 3.21 -16.83 15.72
CA ALA A 299 2.21 -17.01 16.78
C ALA A 299 0.78 -16.60 16.35
N ILE A 300 0.68 -15.74 15.33
CA ILE A 300 -0.58 -15.36 14.66
C ILE A 300 -0.89 -16.32 13.49
N ASN A 301 0.06 -17.19 13.15
CA ASN A 301 0.03 -18.13 12.03
C ASN A 301 -0.36 -19.55 12.47
N ASN A 302 -1.52 -19.74 13.10
CA ASN A 302 -2.17 -21.06 13.05
C ASN A 302 -2.52 -21.49 11.59
N ILE A 303 -2.23 -20.62 10.61
CA ILE A 303 -2.19 -20.92 9.19
C ILE A 303 -0.75 -21.32 8.84
N ASP A 304 -0.55 -22.60 8.50
CA ASP A 304 0.66 -23.05 7.85
C ASP A 304 0.72 -22.45 6.44
N TRP A 305 1.60 -21.47 6.31
CA TRP A 305 1.75 -20.66 5.11
C TRP A 305 2.56 -21.34 4.01
N ASN A 306 3.22 -22.48 4.26
CA ASN A 306 4.02 -23.26 3.29
C ASN A 306 5.08 -22.49 2.46
N TYR A 307 5.39 -21.22 2.77
CA TYR A 307 6.34 -20.40 2.00
C TYR A 307 7.62 -20.01 2.76
N ILE A 308 7.73 -20.38 4.05
CA ILE A 308 8.96 -20.27 4.84
C ILE A 308 9.39 -21.68 5.25
N SER A 309 9.81 -22.47 4.26
CA SER A 309 10.57 -23.71 4.44
C SER A 309 11.67 -23.77 3.39
#